data_AF-A0A370B3K7-F1
#
_entry.id   AF-A0A370B3K7-F1
#
_cell.length_a   1.000
_cell.length_b   1.000
_cell.length_c   1.000
_cell.angle_alpha   90.00
_cell.angle_beta   90.00
_cell.angle_gamma   90.00
#
_symmetry.space_group_name_H-M   'P 1'
#
loop_
_entity.id
_entity.type
_entity.pdbx_description
1 polymer ?
#
loop_
_entity_poly.entity_id
_entity_poly.type
_entity_poly.pdbx_seq_one_letter_code
_entity_poly.pdbx_strand_id
1 'polypeptide(L)'
;MIMKKIKLENETIQVVISPFGGKILSMFNKRNGSEWLFQSESEDIKLASDGSFTKEVAFGSDEMFPTILPETSRQKNGSEVDLPDHGELWSREWDILSQSDDSLEMRFDGKLLPYRFVRNTLLSDDSIICRYTVINLSDTDFPALWTPHPLFSFLPETEIIVPWDCSSIIQAGDGGELGPYLSRTEWGIGGEVPHAGKLLMPGTLKEGSAYKFYGSDPVSEGKVVISDSRGQMTMSYPAIILPWLGFWINKGGFGGQHNIAPEPATSPFDSPSRSEDFGIPALWKAGEIREWELSYSLKV
;
A
#
# COMPACT_ATOMS: atom_id res chain seq x y z
N MET A 1 -2.64 15.35 -19.87
CA MET A 1 -3.21 14.11 -20.43
C MET A 1 -4.22 13.60 -19.41
N ILE A 2 -5.44 13.26 -19.82
CA ILE A 2 -6.48 12.73 -18.92
C ILE A 2 -6.13 11.29 -18.58
N MET A 3 -6.22 10.90 -17.31
CA MET A 3 -5.93 9.55 -16.86
C MET A 3 -6.94 8.54 -17.43
N LYS A 4 -6.45 7.52 -18.14
CA LYS A 4 -7.26 6.40 -18.65
C LYS A 4 -7.81 5.58 -17.47
N LYS A 5 -9.09 5.20 -17.55
CA LYS A 5 -9.78 4.40 -16.53
C LYS A 5 -10.35 3.13 -17.15
N ILE A 6 -10.09 1.99 -16.52
CA ILE A 6 -10.67 0.69 -16.86
C ILE A 6 -11.59 0.30 -15.71
N LYS A 7 -12.83 -0.03 -16.03
CA LYS A 7 -13.81 -0.49 -15.05
C LYS A 7 -13.91 -2.01 -15.12
N LEU A 8 -13.83 -2.65 -13.96
CA LEU A 8 -14.23 -4.03 -13.74
C LEU A 8 -15.49 -4.03 -12.86
N GLU A 9 -16.46 -4.89 -13.14
CA GLU A 9 -17.62 -5.05 -12.27
C GLU A 9 -18.24 -6.45 -12.33
N ASN A 10 -18.90 -6.82 -11.24
CA ASN A 10 -19.82 -7.96 -11.19
C ASN A 10 -21.15 -7.51 -10.54
N GLU A 11 -21.97 -8.45 -10.06
CA GLU A 11 -23.26 -8.12 -9.44
C GLU A 11 -23.12 -7.26 -8.18
N THR A 12 -21.99 -7.32 -7.47
CA THR A 12 -21.88 -6.85 -6.08
C THR A 12 -20.85 -5.76 -5.87
N ILE A 13 -19.80 -5.70 -6.70
CA ILE A 13 -18.73 -4.71 -6.58
C ILE A 13 -18.35 -4.12 -7.95
N GLN A 14 -17.79 -2.91 -7.92
CA GLN A 14 -17.19 -2.24 -9.06
C GLN A 14 -15.79 -1.75 -8.66
N VAL A 15 -14.81 -1.96 -9.53
CA VAL A 15 -13.43 -1.49 -9.35
C VAL A 15 -13.04 -0.65 -10.56
N VAL A 16 -12.40 0.49 -10.32
CA VAL A 16 -11.84 1.31 -11.39
C VAL A 16 -10.32 1.32 -11.26
N ILE A 17 -9.61 1.02 -12.35
CA ILE A 17 -8.15 0.89 -12.38
C ILE A 17 -7.59 1.79 -13.48
N SER A 18 -6.51 2.50 -13.18
CA SER A 18 -5.71 3.22 -14.17
C SER A 18 -4.51 2.37 -14.61
N PRO A 19 -4.27 2.19 -15.92
CA PRO A 19 -3.00 1.64 -16.41
C PRO A 19 -1.80 2.50 -16.01
N PHE A 20 -2.00 3.80 -15.81
CA PHE A 20 -0.97 4.64 -15.20
C PHE A 20 -0.89 4.34 -13.70
N GLY A 21 0.25 3.81 -13.27
CA GLY A 21 0.53 3.36 -11.92
C GLY A 21 0.07 1.94 -11.62
N GLY A 22 -0.70 1.32 -12.51
CA GLY A 22 -1.58 0.22 -12.12
C GLY A 22 -2.57 0.62 -11.01
N LYS A 23 -2.77 1.92 -10.77
CA LYS A 23 -3.45 2.45 -9.58
C LYS A 23 -4.91 1.98 -9.53
N ILE A 24 -5.34 1.44 -8.39
CA ILE A 24 -6.77 1.19 -8.16
C ILE A 24 -7.39 2.50 -7.68
N LEU A 25 -8.29 3.08 -8.49
CA LEU A 25 -8.89 4.39 -8.25
C LEU A 25 -10.13 4.31 -7.36
N SER A 26 -10.86 3.20 -7.40
CA SER A 26 -12.14 3.03 -6.72
C SER A 26 -12.36 1.57 -6.36
N MET A 27 -12.89 1.33 -5.15
CA MET A 27 -13.38 0.04 -4.67
C MET A 27 -14.81 0.25 -4.15
N PHE A 28 -15.78 0.08 -5.03
CA PHE A 28 -17.16 0.45 -4.78
C PHE A 28 -18.04 -0.77 -4.51
N ASN A 29 -18.78 -0.74 -3.40
CA ASN A 29 -19.77 -1.77 -3.07
C ASN A 29 -21.14 -1.39 -3.63
N LYS A 30 -21.63 -2.16 -4.62
CA LYS A 30 -22.89 -1.89 -5.32
C LYS A 30 -24.12 -2.18 -4.45
N ARG A 31 -23.99 -3.00 -3.39
CA ARG A 31 -25.12 -3.40 -2.53
C ARG A 31 -25.60 -2.28 -1.62
N ASN A 32 -24.67 -1.45 -1.12
CA ASN A 32 -24.98 -0.33 -0.22
C ASN A 32 -24.49 1.03 -0.71
N GLY A 33 -23.87 1.09 -1.90
CA GLY A 33 -23.48 2.33 -2.55
C GLY A 33 -22.25 3.00 -1.93
N SER A 34 -21.39 2.24 -1.23
CA SER A 34 -20.22 2.80 -0.55
C SER A 34 -18.95 2.76 -1.40
N GLU A 35 -18.20 3.87 -1.39
CA GLU A 35 -16.80 3.92 -1.83
C GLU A 35 -15.89 3.72 -0.62
N TRP A 36 -14.89 2.86 -0.75
CA TRP A 36 -13.94 2.54 0.32
C TRP A 36 -12.63 3.31 0.20
N LEU A 37 -12.15 3.58 -1.02
CA LEU A 37 -10.91 4.34 -1.23
C LEU A 37 -11.15 5.85 -1.13
N PHE A 38 -10.22 6.55 -0.50
CA PHE A 38 -10.13 7.99 -0.53
C PHE A 38 -10.02 8.48 -1.98
N GLN A 39 -10.88 9.43 -2.36
CA GLN A 39 -11.01 9.93 -3.72
C GLN A 39 -10.31 11.28 -3.88
N SER A 40 -9.82 11.57 -5.10
CA SER A 40 -9.31 12.90 -5.43
C SER A 40 -10.42 13.94 -5.36
N GLU A 41 -10.10 15.14 -4.90
CA GLU A 41 -10.99 16.31 -4.98
C GLU A 41 -11.08 16.87 -6.41
N SER A 42 -10.15 16.50 -7.30
CA SER A 42 -10.08 16.98 -8.67
C SER A 42 -10.68 15.98 -9.64
N GLU A 43 -11.55 16.45 -10.55
CA GLU A 43 -11.98 15.66 -11.72
C GLU A 43 -10.84 15.53 -12.75
N ASP A 44 -9.96 16.54 -12.82
CA ASP A 44 -8.78 16.58 -13.68
C ASP A 44 -7.55 16.04 -12.95
N ILE A 45 -7.50 14.71 -12.83
CA ILE A 45 -6.35 14.01 -12.23
C ILE A 45 -5.17 14.13 -13.19
N LYS A 46 -4.12 14.83 -12.75
CA LYS A 46 -2.86 14.93 -13.48
C LYS A 46 -1.99 13.70 -13.21
N LEU A 47 -1.31 13.24 -14.25
CA LEU A 47 -0.28 12.21 -14.13
C LEU A 47 0.95 12.81 -13.44
N ALA A 48 1.44 12.18 -12.38
CA ALA A 48 2.70 12.56 -11.71
C ALA A 48 3.91 12.06 -12.51
N SER A 49 4.12 12.62 -13.71
CA SER A 49 5.20 12.18 -14.60
C SER A 49 6.60 12.54 -14.11
N ASP A 50 6.72 13.46 -13.14
CA ASP A 50 8.00 13.85 -12.52
C ASP A 50 8.39 12.95 -11.33
N GLY A 51 7.53 11.99 -10.96
CA GLY A 51 7.77 11.07 -9.84
C GLY A 51 7.63 11.70 -8.46
N SER A 52 7.02 12.89 -8.35
CA SER A 52 6.80 13.54 -7.05
C SER A 52 5.46 13.13 -6.45
N PHE A 53 5.47 12.50 -5.27
CA PHE A 53 4.23 12.15 -4.57
C PHE A 53 3.68 13.35 -3.80
N THR A 54 2.57 13.92 -4.29
CA THR A 54 1.92 15.10 -3.72
C THR A 54 0.49 14.81 -3.28
N LYS A 55 -0.14 15.72 -2.54
CA LYS A 55 -1.54 15.57 -2.13
C LYS A 55 -2.51 15.41 -3.32
N GLU A 56 -2.19 15.97 -4.48
CA GLU A 56 -3.03 15.88 -5.68
C GLU A 56 -3.07 14.46 -6.26
N VAL A 57 -2.07 13.63 -5.95
CA VAL A 57 -1.96 12.23 -6.41
C VAL A 57 -2.10 11.19 -5.30
N ALA A 58 -2.16 11.63 -4.04
CA ALA A 58 -2.39 10.80 -2.86
C ALA A 58 -3.87 10.41 -2.70
N PHE A 59 -4.35 9.51 -3.54
CA PHE A 59 -5.69 8.92 -3.47
C PHE A 59 -5.72 7.55 -4.18
N GLY A 60 -6.77 6.76 -3.93
CA GLY A 60 -6.86 5.39 -4.46
C GLY A 60 -5.87 4.44 -3.78
N SER A 61 -5.34 3.47 -4.54
CA SER A 61 -4.34 2.51 -4.08
C SER A 61 -3.19 2.41 -5.08
N ASP A 62 -2.00 2.73 -4.59
CA ASP A 62 -0.74 2.67 -5.35
C ASP A 62 0.05 1.39 -5.10
N GLU A 63 0.96 1.10 -6.02
CA GLU A 63 1.94 0.02 -5.89
C GLU A 63 3.30 0.65 -5.59
N MET A 64 3.87 0.40 -4.41
CA MET A 64 5.18 0.92 -4.02
C MET A 64 6.24 -0.15 -4.22
N PHE A 65 7.09 0.04 -5.23
CA PHE A 65 8.22 -0.84 -5.56
C PHE A 65 9.20 -0.12 -6.48
N PRO A 66 10.52 -0.27 -6.29
CA PRO A 66 11.21 -1.13 -5.29
C PRO A 66 11.45 -0.49 -3.91
N THR A 67 10.95 0.73 -3.67
CA THR A 67 11.15 1.49 -2.42
C THR A 67 9.93 2.37 -2.12
N ILE A 68 9.79 2.86 -0.89
CA ILE A 68 8.77 3.86 -0.51
C ILE A 68 9.39 5.26 -0.52
N LEU A 69 10.56 5.46 0.09
CA LEU A 69 11.31 6.71 0.04
C LEU A 69 12.29 6.72 -1.13
N PRO A 70 12.61 7.92 -1.68
CA PRO A 70 13.70 8.07 -2.62
C PRO A 70 15.00 7.50 -2.05
N GLU A 71 15.73 6.72 -2.85
CA GLU A 71 16.93 6.03 -2.41
C GLU A 71 17.91 5.79 -3.55
N THR A 72 19.21 5.88 -3.28
CA THR A 72 20.24 5.40 -4.19
C THR A 72 20.51 3.91 -3.93
N SER A 73 20.00 3.06 -4.82
CA SER A 73 20.19 1.61 -4.79
C SER A 73 21.57 1.24 -5.32
N ARG A 74 22.45 0.78 -4.41
CA ARG A 74 23.78 0.28 -4.77
C ARG A 74 23.67 -1.17 -5.26
N GLN A 75 24.00 -1.37 -6.54
CA GLN A 75 24.02 -2.68 -7.17
C GLN A 75 25.30 -3.45 -6.81
N LYS A 76 25.24 -4.78 -6.89
CA LYS A 76 26.37 -5.68 -6.56
C LYS A 76 27.62 -5.46 -7.41
N ASN A 77 27.46 -5.01 -8.66
CA ASN A 77 28.55 -4.66 -9.58
C ASN A 77 29.20 -3.29 -9.24
N GLY A 78 28.72 -2.60 -8.21
CA GLY A 78 29.20 -1.28 -7.78
C GLY A 78 28.49 -0.10 -8.44
N SER A 79 27.59 -0.30 -9.42
CA SER A 79 26.80 0.78 -9.98
C SER A 79 25.75 1.27 -8.99
N GLU A 80 25.35 2.52 -9.13
CA GLU A 80 24.31 3.15 -8.31
C GLU A 80 23.13 3.53 -9.21
N VAL A 81 21.92 3.35 -8.68
CA VAL A 81 20.67 3.69 -9.37
C VAL A 81 19.81 4.51 -8.42
N ASP A 82 19.49 5.75 -8.79
CA ASP A 82 18.59 6.59 -8.01
C ASP A 82 17.14 6.17 -8.27
N LEU A 83 16.46 5.73 -7.22
CA LEU A 83 15.07 5.35 -7.22
C LEU A 83 14.21 6.53 -6.75
N PRO A 84 13.11 6.85 -7.47
CA PRO A 84 12.23 7.95 -7.08
C PRO A 84 11.39 7.59 -5.86
N ASP A 85 10.71 8.61 -5.33
CA ASP A 85 9.69 8.45 -4.29
C ASP A 85 8.63 7.41 -4.72
N HIS A 86 8.32 6.47 -3.84
CA HIS A 86 7.42 5.32 -4.05
C HIS A 86 7.84 4.38 -5.21
N GLY A 87 9.06 4.52 -5.73
CA GLY A 87 9.61 3.70 -6.80
C GLY A 87 8.98 3.94 -8.17
N GLU A 88 9.16 2.99 -9.08
CA GLU A 88 8.88 3.21 -10.51
C GLU A 88 7.44 2.90 -10.93
N LEU A 89 6.73 2.10 -10.13
CA LEU A 89 5.46 1.50 -10.52
C LEU A 89 4.33 2.53 -10.64
N TRP A 90 4.14 3.35 -9.60
CA TRP A 90 2.97 4.19 -9.40
C TRP A 90 2.85 5.39 -10.38
N SER A 91 3.97 5.83 -10.94
CA SER A 91 4.10 7.06 -11.73
C SER A 91 4.28 6.83 -13.23
N ARG A 92 3.99 5.61 -13.73
CA ARG A 92 4.22 5.24 -15.13
C ARG A 92 3.13 4.33 -15.69
N GLU A 93 2.98 4.33 -17.02
CA GLU A 93 1.99 3.49 -17.70
C GLU A 93 2.43 2.02 -17.76
N TRP A 94 1.49 1.13 -17.45
CA TRP A 94 1.64 -0.32 -17.52
C TRP A 94 1.03 -0.86 -18.81
N ASP A 95 1.59 -1.94 -19.32
CA ASP A 95 1.04 -2.68 -20.46
C ASP A 95 -0.18 -3.48 -19.99
N ILE A 96 -1.28 -3.42 -20.74
CA ILE A 96 -2.44 -4.29 -20.53
C ILE A 96 -2.19 -5.59 -21.32
N LEU A 97 -2.15 -6.73 -20.63
CA LEU A 97 -1.95 -8.04 -21.24
C LEU A 97 -3.27 -8.70 -21.61
N SER A 98 -4.27 -8.62 -20.72
CA SER A 98 -5.61 -9.15 -20.94
C SER A 98 -6.65 -8.34 -20.16
N GLN A 99 -7.88 -8.29 -20.66
CA GLN A 99 -8.99 -7.57 -20.05
C GLN A 99 -10.31 -8.27 -20.37
N SER A 100 -11.20 -8.34 -19.37
CA SER A 100 -12.61 -8.70 -19.50
C SER A 100 -13.46 -7.79 -18.61
N ASP A 101 -14.73 -8.12 -18.38
CA ASP A 101 -15.62 -7.34 -17.52
C ASP A 101 -15.27 -7.46 -16.03
N ASP A 102 -14.67 -8.57 -15.60
CA ASP A 102 -14.38 -8.87 -14.19
C ASP A 102 -12.89 -9.12 -13.91
N SER A 103 -12.03 -9.04 -14.92
CA SER A 103 -10.58 -9.23 -14.75
C SER A 103 -9.72 -8.32 -15.63
N LEU A 104 -8.54 -7.96 -15.12
CA LEU A 104 -7.54 -7.15 -15.78
C LEU A 104 -6.14 -7.63 -15.40
N GLU A 105 -5.36 -8.02 -16.39
CA GLU A 105 -3.95 -8.35 -16.21
C GLU A 105 -3.07 -7.25 -16.82
N MET A 106 -2.16 -6.71 -16.00
CA MET A 106 -1.23 -5.68 -16.42
C MET A 106 0.21 -6.06 -16.06
N ARG A 107 1.15 -5.52 -16.84
CA ARG A 107 2.58 -5.73 -16.68
C ARG A 107 3.32 -4.40 -16.69
N PHE A 108 4.30 -4.29 -15.82
CA PHE A 108 5.33 -3.27 -15.88
C PHE A 108 6.71 -3.93 -15.98
N ASP A 109 7.51 -3.49 -16.95
CA ASP A 109 8.93 -3.82 -17.03
C ASP A 109 9.75 -2.63 -16.53
N GLY A 110 10.51 -2.85 -15.46
CA GLY A 110 11.35 -1.85 -14.78
C GLY A 110 12.27 -1.11 -15.75
N LYS A 111 12.47 0.20 -15.53
CA LYS A 111 13.35 1.02 -16.39
C LYS A 111 14.66 1.38 -15.70
N LEU A 112 14.63 1.53 -14.38
CA LEU A 112 15.81 1.81 -13.56
C LEU A 112 16.41 0.50 -13.05
N LEU A 113 15.58 -0.46 -12.66
CA LEU A 113 16.02 -1.82 -12.31
C LEU A 113 15.47 -2.88 -13.27
N PRO A 114 16.23 -3.97 -13.55
CA PRO A 114 15.83 -5.04 -14.46
C PRO A 114 14.88 -6.03 -13.77
N TYR A 115 13.61 -5.65 -13.64
CA TYR A 115 12.57 -6.55 -13.13
C TYR A 115 11.32 -6.50 -14.00
N ARG A 116 10.45 -7.48 -13.81
CA ARG A 116 9.09 -7.46 -14.34
C ARG A 116 8.11 -7.66 -13.21
N PHE A 117 7.08 -6.83 -13.20
CA PHE A 117 5.98 -6.87 -12.25
C PHE A 117 4.69 -7.12 -13.01
N VAL A 118 3.94 -8.15 -12.63
CA VAL A 118 2.64 -8.49 -13.21
C VAL A 118 1.61 -8.48 -12.10
N ARG A 119 0.47 -7.84 -12.34
CA ARG A 119 -0.71 -7.95 -11.49
C ARG A 119 -1.90 -8.39 -12.32
N ASN A 120 -2.53 -9.49 -11.91
CA ASN A 120 -3.84 -9.90 -12.38
C ASN A 120 -4.88 -9.57 -11.31
N THR A 121 -5.76 -8.61 -11.60
CA THR A 121 -6.88 -8.25 -10.75
C THR A 121 -8.14 -8.95 -11.25
N LEU A 122 -8.86 -9.62 -10.36
CA LEU A 122 -10.08 -10.38 -10.68
C LEU A 122 -11.15 -10.17 -9.61
N LEU A 123 -12.41 -10.11 -10.03
CA LEU A 123 -13.57 -9.96 -9.15
C LEU A 123 -14.23 -11.32 -8.93
N SER A 124 -14.50 -11.66 -7.68
CA SER A 124 -15.22 -12.87 -7.29
C SER A 124 -16.16 -12.55 -6.14
N ASP A 125 -17.47 -12.63 -6.38
CA ASP A 125 -18.49 -12.18 -5.43
C ASP A 125 -18.17 -10.77 -4.89
N ASP A 126 -18.07 -10.61 -3.57
CA ASP A 126 -17.73 -9.35 -2.90
C ASP A 126 -16.23 -9.07 -2.78
N SER A 127 -15.39 -9.86 -3.48
CA SER A 127 -13.94 -9.81 -3.33
C SER A 127 -13.22 -9.32 -4.58
N ILE A 128 -12.26 -8.43 -4.37
CA ILE A 128 -11.26 -7.98 -5.34
C ILE A 128 -9.99 -8.76 -5.03
N ILE A 129 -9.53 -9.57 -5.95
CA ILE A 129 -8.35 -10.42 -5.77
C ILE A 129 -7.26 -9.91 -6.71
N CYS A 130 -6.09 -9.60 -6.15
CA CYS A 130 -4.91 -9.18 -6.87
C CYS A 130 -3.84 -10.27 -6.75
N ARG A 131 -3.52 -10.93 -7.86
CA ARG A 131 -2.42 -11.90 -7.96
C ARG A 131 -1.21 -11.23 -8.55
N TYR A 132 -0.09 -11.35 -7.86
CA TYR A 132 1.16 -10.71 -8.19
C TYR A 132 2.19 -11.74 -8.59
N THR A 133 2.95 -11.43 -9.64
CA THR A 133 4.18 -12.15 -10.01
C THR A 133 5.26 -11.12 -10.27
N VAL A 134 6.37 -11.21 -9.55
CA VAL A 134 7.52 -10.33 -9.73
C VAL A 134 8.76 -11.16 -9.97
N ILE A 135 9.50 -10.82 -11.01
CA ILE A 135 10.74 -11.50 -11.40
C ILE A 135 11.91 -10.50 -11.46
N ASN A 136 13.01 -10.84 -10.80
CA ASN A 136 14.30 -10.21 -11.05
C ASN A 136 14.87 -10.77 -12.35
N LEU A 137 14.99 -9.93 -13.39
CA LEU A 137 15.46 -10.32 -14.72
C LEU A 137 16.99 -10.24 -14.88
N SER A 138 17.71 -9.82 -13.84
CA SER A 138 19.18 -9.78 -13.86
C SER A 138 19.83 -11.04 -13.32
N ASP A 139 21.13 -11.12 -13.55
CA ASP A 139 22.07 -12.09 -12.98
C ASP A 139 22.64 -11.64 -11.62
N THR A 140 22.13 -10.54 -11.06
CA THR A 140 22.56 -9.99 -9.76
C THR A 140 21.39 -9.79 -8.81
N ASP A 141 21.68 -9.90 -7.52
CA ASP A 141 20.70 -9.53 -6.49
C ASP A 141 20.56 -7.99 -6.46
N PHE A 142 19.34 -7.48 -6.23
CA PHE A 142 19.13 -6.06 -6.00
C PHE A 142 18.25 -5.83 -4.77
N PRO A 143 18.48 -4.74 -4.01
CA PRO A 143 17.65 -4.41 -2.87
C PRO A 143 16.31 -3.84 -3.34
N ALA A 144 15.21 -4.39 -2.84
CA ALA A 144 13.85 -3.93 -3.11
C ALA A 144 12.86 -4.46 -2.07
N LEU A 145 11.84 -3.67 -1.80
CA LEU A 145 10.64 -4.05 -1.07
C LEU A 145 9.40 -3.73 -1.89
N TRP A 146 8.32 -4.47 -1.63
CA TRP A 146 6.99 -4.18 -2.16
C TRP A 146 6.01 -3.99 -1.01
N THR A 147 5.09 -3.05 -1.19
CA THR A 147 3.86 -2.93 -0.39
C THR A 147 2.78 -2.19 -1.18
N PRO A 148 1.49 -2.53 -1.03
CA PRO A 148 0.41 -1.70 -1.59
C PRO A 148 0.24 -0.45 -0.72
N HIS A 149 -0.24 0.64 -1.31
CA HIS A 149 -0.56 1.87 -0.59
C HIS A 149 -2.06 2.22 -0.71
N PRO A 150 -2.96 1.40 -0.13
CA PRO A 150 -4.40 1.57 -0.30
C PRO A 150 -4.92 2.66 0.65
N LEU A 151 -5.09 3.87 0.14
CA LEU A 151 -5.63 4.99 0.91
C LEU A 151 -7.14 4.81 1.05
N PHE A 152 -7.59 4.16 2.12
CA PHE A 152 -9.00 4.03 2.47
C PHE A 152 -9.52 5.31 3.13
N SER A 153 -10.73 5.72 2.78
CA SER A 153 -11.47 6.72 3.55
C SER A 153 -12.00 6.10 4.84
N PHE A 154 -12.17 6.91 5.89
CA PHE A 154 -12.74 6.47 7.17
C PHE A 154 -13.81 7.43 7.66
N LEU A 155 -14.74 6.89 8.45
CA LEU A 155 -15.82 7.61 9.13
C LEU A 155 -15.44 7.83 10.61
N PRO A 156 -16.13 8.72 11.34
CA PRO A 156 -15.82 8.98 12.76
C PRO A 156 -15.84 7.73 13.65
N GLU A 157 -16.68 6.75 13.32
CA GLU A 157 -16.83 5.48 14.03
C GLU A 157 -15.94 4.34 13.50
N THR A 158 -15.10 4.59 12.50
CA THR A 158 -14.26 3.53 11.90
C THR A 158 -13.33 2.91 12.93
N GLU A 159 -13.33 1.58 12.94
CA GLU A 159 -12.42 0.74 13.71
C GLU A 159 -11.53 -0.08 12.76
N ILE A 160 -10.25 -0.20 13.12
CA ILE A 160 -9.28 -1.04 12.42
C ILE A 160 -8.99 -2.26 13.31
N ILE A 161 -9.16 -3.45 12.77
CA ILE A 161 -8.83 -4.71 13.44
C ILE A 161 -7.60 -5.29 12.75
N VAL A 162 -6.56 -5.53 13.54
CA VAL A 162 -5.25 -6.03 13.10
C VAL A 162 -5.02 -7.44 13.65
N PRO A 163 -4.01 -8.18 13.15
CA PRO A 163 -3.63 -9.46 13.73
C PRO A 163 -3.32 -9.34 15.23
N TRP A 164 -3.70 -10.36 16.01
CA TRP A 164 -3.59 -10.33 17.48
C TRP A 164 -2.15 -10.18 17.98
N ASP A 165 -1.18 -10.61 17.18
CA ASP A 165 0.26 -10.55 17.45
C ASP A 165 0.90 -9.24 16.97
N CYS A 166 0.14 -8.35 16.32
CA CYS A 166 0.52 -6.95 16.14
C CYS A 166 0.21 -6.16 17.43
N SER A 167 0.91 -6.47 18.53
CA SER A 167 0.66 -5.85 19.86
C SER A 167 1.48 -4.58 20.12
N SER A 168 2.48 -4.32 19.29
CA SER A 168 3.35 -3.16 19.41
C SER A 168 3.73 -2.58 18.07
N ILE A 169 4.11 -1.31 18.11
CA ILE A 169 4.47 -0.54 16.94
C ILE A 169 5.90 -0.04 17.04
N ILE A 170 6.49 0.20 15.88
CA ILE A 170 7.76 0.90 15.73
C ILE A 170 7.56 2.10 14.80
N GLN A 171 8.02 3.27 15.23
CA GLN A 171 7.87 4.48 14.43
C GLN A 171 8.76 4.45 13.20
N ALA A 172 8.16 4.72 12.04
CA ALA A 172 8.83 4.70 10.74
C ALA A 172 9.00 6.10 10.12
N GLY A 173 8.26 7.10 10.60
CA GLY A 173 8.50 8.51 10.24
C GLY A 173 9.72 9.10 10.97
N ASP A 174 10.26 10.21 10.45
CA ASP A 174 11.47 10.88 10.96
C ASP A 174 11.27 11.60 12.33
N GLY A 175 10.08 11.51 12.91
CA GLY A 175 9.72 12.06 14.22
C GLY A 175 8.20 12.20 14.37
N GLY A 176 7.74 12.61 15.55
CA GLY A 176 6.32 12.89 15.79
C GLY A 176 5.85 12.50 17.19
N GLU A 177 4.52 12.42 17.37
CA GLU A 177 3.90 12.10 18.66
C GLU A 177 4.13 10.63 19.08
N LEU A 178 4.57 9.75 18.17
CA LEU A 178 4.99 8.38 18.48
C LEU A 178 6.43 8.28 19.01
N GLY A 179 7.18 9.41 19.02
CA GLY A 179 8.60 9.48 19.39
C GLY A 179 9.58 9.74 18.22
N PRO A 180 10.88 9.49 18.46
CA PRO A 180 11.90 9.41 17.41
C PRO A 180 11.73 8.19 16.50
N TYR A 181 12.35 8.22 15.32
CA TYR A 181 12.50 7.06 14.43
C TYR A 181 13.02 5.82 15.21
N LEU A 182 12.45 4.64 14.94
CA LEU A 182 12.68 3.36 15.64
C LEU A 182 12.21 3.28 17.10
N SER A 183 11.50 4.28 17.61
CA SER A 183 10.87 4.17 18.92
C SER A 183 9.83 3.06 18.90
N ARG A 184 9.95 2.11 19.83
CA ARG A 184 8.98 1.04 20.04
C ARG A 184 7.96 1.45 21.10
N THR A 185 6.71 1.10 20.89
CA THR A 185 5.64 1.29 21.87
C THR A 185 4.64 0.15 21.78
N GLU A 186 4.39 -0.54 22.90
CA GLU A 186 3.23 -1.42 23.05
C GLU A 186 1.97 -0.54 23.05
N TRP A 187 0.97 -0.87 22.24
CA TRP A 187 -0.27 -0.10 22.22
C TRP A 187 -1.36 -0.76 23.09
N GLY A 188 -2.22 0.07 23.68
CA GLY A 188 -3.34 -0.36 24.51
C GLY A 188 -4.58 -0.75 23.69
N ILE A 189 -5.73 -0.86 24.38
CA ILE A 189 -7.02 -1.18 23.76
C ILE A 189 -7.35 -0.14 22.66
N GLY A 190 -7.67 -0.63 21.46
CA GLY A 190 -7.94 0.24 20.30
C GLY A 190 -6.66 0.90 19.74
N GLY A 191 -5.50 0.32 19.98
CA GLY A 191 -4.22 0.87 19.52
C GLY A 191 -3.86 2.18 20.24
N GLU A 192 -4.18 2.28 21.52
CA GLU A 192 -3.91 3.49 22.31
C GLU A 192 -2.40 3.66 22.53
N VAL A 193 -1.87 4.80 22.06
CA VAL A 193 -0.47 5.19 22.22
C VAL A 193 -0.40 6.53 22.96
N PRO A 194 0.50 6.68 23.96
CA PRO A 194 0.68 7.96 24.64
C PRO A 194 0.88 9.11 23.66
N HIS A 195 0.22 10.24 23.91
CA HIS A 195 0.28 11.47 23.11
C HIS A 195 -0.38 11.43 21.72
N ALA A 196 -0.50 10.25 21.08
CA ALA A 196 -1.17 10.09 19.78
C ALA A 196 -2.67 9.76 19.90
N GLY A 197 -3.06 8.97 20.92
CA GLY A 197 -4.42 8.47 21.09
C GLY A 197 -4.63 7.09 20.47
N LYS A 198 -5.87 6.77 20.08
CA LYS A 198 -6.27 5.44 19.59
C LYS A 198 -6.05 5.31 18.09
N LEU A 199 -4.88 4.80 17.69
CA LEU A 199 -4.50 4.68 16.28
C LEU A 199 -5.43 3.75 15.49
N LEU A 200 -6.03 2.73 16.14
CA LEU A 200 -6.99 1.84 15.48
C LEU A 200 -8.42 2.39 15.46
N MET A 201 -8.63 3.63 15.91
CA MET A 201 -9.90 4.37 15.83
C MET A 201 -9.64 5.76 15.25
N PRO A 202 -9.30 5.85 13.94
CA PRO A 202 -8.76 7.07 13.34
C PRO A 202 -9.69 8.28 13.49
N GLY A 203 -11.01 8.09 13.54
CA GLY A 203 -11.97 9.18 13.78
C GLY A 203 -11.78 9.93 15.11
N THR A 204 -11.12 9.31 16.09
CA THR A 204 -10.86 9.89 17.42
C THR A 204 -9.57 10.69 17.52
N LEU A 205 -8.71 10.60 16.50
CA LEU A 205 -7.41 11.26 16.50
C LEU A 205 -7.55 12.80 16.41
N LYS A 206 -6.48 13.50 16.77
CA LYS A 206 -6.41 14.95 16.68
C LYS A 206 -6.43 15.39 15.20
N GLU A 207 -7.23 16.40 14.87
CA GLU A 207 -7.19 17.01 13.54
C GLU A 207 -5.83 17.65 13.25
N GLY A 208 -5.34 17.50 12.02
CA GLY A 208 -4.00 17.93 11.60
C GLY A 208 -2.90 16.93 11.96
N SER A 209 -3.24 15.69 12.35
CA SER A 209 -2.25 14.64 12.65
C SER A 209 -2.02 13.69 11.48
N ALA A 210 -0.82 13.13 11.41
CA ALA A 210 -0.49 12.01 10.54
C ALA A 210 0.54 11.11 11.22
N TYR A 211 0.42 9.80 11.01
CA TYR A 211 1.24 8.78 11.66
C TYR A 211 1.73 7.77 10.62
N LYS A 212 3.04 7.47 10.65
CA LYS A 212 3.69 6.42 9.88
C LYS A 212 4.44 5.49 10.84
N PHE A 213 4.03 4.23 10.89
CA PHE A 213 4.61 3.23 11.77
C PHE A 213 4.44 1.83 11.17
N TYR A 214 5.15 0.86 11.74
CA TYR A 214 4.98 -0.56 11.44
C TYR A 214 4.61 -1.31 12.72
N GLY A 215 3.99 -2.48 12.58
CA GLY A 215 4.05 -3.50 13.63
C GLY A 215 5.53 -3.81 13.94
N SER A 216 5.87 -3.90 15.22
CA SER A 216 7.29 -3.95 15.61
C SER A 216 7.96 -5.31 15.32
N ASP A 217 7.15 -6.32 15.01
CA ASP A 217 7.54 -7.68 14.65
C ASP A 217 6.65 -8.22 13.50
N PRO A 218 7.10 -9.28 12.79
CA PRO A 218 6.29 -9.99 11.81
C PRO A 218 4.95 -10.49 12.36
N VAL A 219 3.87 -10.31 11.59
CA VAL A 219 2.57 -10.92 11.91
C VAL A 219 2.51 -12.38 11.43
N SER A 220 1.79 -13.22 12.17
CA SER A 220 1.56 -14.63 11.82
C SER A 220 0.31 -14.86 10.95
N GLU A 221 -0.63 -13.92 10.97
CA GLU A 221 -1.84 -13.92 10.14
C GLU A 221 -1.89 -12.66 9.29
N GLY A 222 -2.10 -12.82 7.98
CA GLY A 222 -2.18 -11.69 7.07
C GLY A 222 -3.62 -11.24 6.87
N LYS A 223 -4.13 -10.46 7.82
CA LYS A 223 -5.51 -9.97 7.79
C LYS A 223 -5.66 -8.63 8.50
N VAL A 224 -6.27 -7.66 7.82
CA VAL A 224 -6.69 -6.38 8.42
C VAL A 224 -8.13 -6.11 8.05
N VAL A 225 -8.94 -5.67 9.01
CA VAL A 225 -10.35 -5.28 8.76
C VAL A 225 -10.52 -3.81 9.07
N ILE A 226 -11.18 -3.07 8.18
CA ILE A 226 -11.72 -1.74 8.42
C ILE A 226 -13.23 -1.87 8.52
N SER A 227 -13.79 -1.49 9.67
CA SER A 227 -15.22 -1.67 9.97
C SER A 227 -15.85 -0.33 10.34
N ASP A 228 -16.96 0.00 9.72
CA ASP A 228 -17.79 1.18 10.05
C ASP A 228 -19.24 0.98 9.58
N SER A 229 -20.04 2.06 9.56
CA SER A 229 -21.44 1.98 9.13
C SER A 229 -21.65 1.57 7.66
N ARG A 230 -20.60 1.55 6.83
CA ARG A 230 -20.62 0.99 5.46
C ARG A 230 -20.47 -0.53 5.44
N GLY A 231 -20.23 -1.18 6.58
CA GLY A 231 -19.95 -2.61 6.68
C GLY A 231 -18.48 -2.89 6.96
N GLN A 232 -17.89 -3.88 6.29
CA GLN A 232 -16.51 -4.32 6.52
C GLN A 232 -15.71 -4.45 5.22
N MET A 233 -14.56 -3.78 5.16
CA MET A 233 -13.50 -4.08 4.21
C MET A 233 -12.48 -4.99 4.90
N THR A 234 -12.28 -6.20 4.37
CA THR A 234 -11.25 -7.13 4.85
C THR A 234 -10.15 -7.27 3.82
N MET A 235 -8.93 -6.88 4.19
CA MET A 235 -7.72 -7.17 3.43
C MET A 235 -7.11 -8.48 3.92
N SER A 236 -6.88 -9.44 3.03
CA SER A 236 -6.24 -10.73 3.35
C SER A 236 -5.03 -10.98 2.46
N TYR A 237 -3.95 -11.51 3.04
CA TYR A 237 -2.67 -11.71 2.36
C TYR A 237 -1.84 -12.84 3.01
N PRO A 238 -0.86 -13.42 2.30
CA PRO A 238 0.01 -14.44 2.87
C PRO A 238 1.10 -13.81 3.75
N ALA A 239 0.92 -13.83 5.07
CA ALA A 239 1.90 -13.30 6.03
C ALA A 239 3.31 -13.93 5.91
N ILE A 240 3.41 -15.14 5.38
CA ILE A 240 4.73 -15.76 5.11
C ILE A 240 5.53 -15.02 4.01
N ILE A 241 4.84 -14.29 3.11
CA ILE A 241 5.45 -13.50 2.03
C ILE A 241 5.46 -12.01 2.39
N LEU A 242 4.40 -11.55 3.08
CA LEU A 242 4.20 -10.16 3.50
C LEU A 242 4.11 -10.07 5.03
N PRO A 243 5.19 -10.39 5.76
CA PRO A 243 5.15 -10.50 7.21
C PRO A 243 5.03 -9.17 7.94
N TRP A 244 5.45 -8.07 7.31
CA TRP A 244 5.52 -6.77 7.96
C TRP A 244 4.27 -5.97 7.67
N LEU A 245 3.66 -5.38 8.68
CA LEU A 245 2.46 -4.58 8.52
C LEU A 245 2.76 -3.11 8.83
N GLY A 246 2.89 -2.30 7.77
CA GLY A 246 2.99 -0.86 7.85
C GLY A 246 1.63 -0.20 8.00
N PHE A 247 1.63 1.04 8.49
CA PHE A 247 0.46 1.88 8.57
C PHE A 247 0.80 3.33 8.23
N TRP A 248 0.00 3.88 7.35
CA TRP A 248 -0.20 5.32 7.21
C TRP A 248 -1.58 5.69 7.73
N ILE A 249 -1.65 6.65 8.65
CA ILE A 249 -2.91 7.19 9.18
C ILE A 249 -2.85 8.71 9.09
N ASN A 250 -3.75 9.30 8.31
CA ASN A 250 -3.79 10.73 8.08
C ASN A 250 -5.15 11.29 8.50
N LYS A 251 -5.15 12.14 9.52
CA LYS A 251 -6.31 12.94 9.92
C LYS A 251 -6.00 14.42 9.73
N GLY A 252 -5.79 14.80 8.47
CA GLY A 252 -5.56 16.18 8.05
C GLY A 252 -4.11 16.65 8.14
N GLY A 253 -3.17 15.82 8.61
CA GLY A 253 -1.75 16.17 8.75
C GLY A 253 -1.02 16.32 7.42
N PHE A 254 -1.34 15.48 6.42
CA PHE A 254 -0.81 15.60 5.07
C PHE A 254 -1.91 16.04 4.10
N GLY A 255 -1.70 17.18 3.44
CA GLY A 255 -2.60 17.69 2.41
C GLY A 255 -4.02 18.05 2.88
N GLY A 256 -4.31 18.00 4.18
CA GLY A 256 -5.67 18.14 4.74
C GLY A 256 -6.55 16.90 4.53
N GLN A 257 -5.99 15.77 4.11
CA GLN A 257 -6.74 14.57 3.74
C GLN A 257 -7.06 13.68 4.93
N HIS A 258 -8.12 12.88 4.79
CA HIS A 258 -8.56 11.89 5.77
C HIS A 258 -8.52 10.50 5.16
N ASN A 259 -7.44 9.77 5.42
CA ASN A 259 -7.26 8.41 4.91
C ASN A 259 -6.42 7.53 5.83
N ILE A 260 -6.57 6.22 5.68
CA ILE A 260 -5.77 5.19 6.33
C ILE A 260 -5.29 4.17 5.29
N ALA A 261 -4.06 3.71 5.44
CA ALA A 261 -3.46 2.69 4.59
C ALA A 261 -2.76 1.64 5.47
N PRO A 262 -3.37 0.45 5.66
CA PRO A 262 -2.64 -0.73 6.09
C PRO A 262 -1.80 -1.26 4.92
N GLU A 263 -0.52 -1.48 5.17
CA GLU A 263 0.52 -1.68 4.15
C GLU A 263 1.29 -2.98 4.43
N PRO A 264 0.73 -4.16 4.08
CA PRO A 264 1.47 -5.41 4.19
C PRO A 264 2.67 -5.44 3.23
N ALA A 265 3.85 -5.70 3.76
CA ALA A 265 5.12 -5.47 3.08
C ALA A 265 6.03 -6.70 3.12
N THR A 266 6.83 -6.86 2.08
CA THR A 266 7.87 -7.91 2.01
C THR A 266 9.00 -7.68 3.03
N SER A 267 9.20 -6.44 3.46
CA SER A 267 10.25 -6.01 4.40
C SER A 267 9.78 -4.74 5.14
N PRO A 268 10.25 -4.46 6.36
CA PRO A 268 9.77 -3.33 7.13
C PRO A 268 10.37 -1.99 6.67
N PHE A 269 9.74 -0.90 7.09
CA PHE A 269 10.15 0.48 6.83
C PHE A 269 10.10 0.91 5.37
N ASP A 270 10.48 2.17 5.14
CA ASP A 270 10.19 2.88 3.91
C ASP A 270 11.30 2.80 2.86
N SER A 271 12.40 2.08 3.12
CA SER A 271 13.40 1.81 2.08
C SER A 271 14.16 0.52 2.36
N PRO A 272 14.72 -0.11 1.31
CA PRO A 272 15.63 -1.23 1.47
C PRO A 272 16.80 -0.95 2.44
N SER A 273 17.43 0.24 2.42
CA SER A 273 18.47 0.57 3.41
C SER A 273 17.96 0.62 4.83
N ARG A 274 16.80 1.25 5.08
CA ARG A 274 16.21 1.32 6.43
C ARG A 274 15.88 -0.07 6.96
N SER A 275 15.40 -0.96 6.08
CA SER A 275 15.16 -2.36 6.38
C SER A 275 16.46 -3.10 6.74
N GLU A 276 17.51 -2.92 5.94
CA GLU A 276 18.84 -3.51 6.18
C GLU A 276 19.45 -3.02 7.50
N ASP A 277 19.38 -1.71 7.78
CA ASP A 277 19.88 -1.11 9.03
C ASP A 277 19.16 -1.66 10.27
N PHE A 278 17.89 -2.06 10.11
CA PHE A 278 17.13 -2.76 11.14
C PHE A 278 17.49 -4.25 11.27
N GLY A 279 18.31 -4.78 10.37
CA GLY A 279 18.76 -6.17 10.35
C GLY A 279 17.87 -7.11 9.54
N ILE A 280 16.99 -6.58 8.68
CA ILE A 280 16.11 -7.36 7.81
C ILE A 280 16.40 -6.99 6.35
N PRO A 281 17.25 -7.76 5.64
CA PRO A 281 17.59 -7.46 4.26
C PRO A 281 16.39 -7.52 3.31
N ALA A 282 16.08 -6.40 2.65
CA ALA A 282 15.08 -6.32 1.59
C ALA A 282 15.72 -6.67 0.24
N LEU A 283 16.08 -7.95 0.04
CA LEU A 283 16.85 -8.39 -1.14
C LEU A 283 16.02 -9.29 -2.06
N TRP A 284 16.14 -9.06 -3.38
CA TRP A 284 15.61 -9.92 -4.43
C TRP A 284 16.77 -10.61 -5.16
N LYS A 285 16.80 -11.94 -5.14
CA LYS A 285 17.92 -12.71 -5.70
C LYS A 285 17.90 -12.68 -7.22
N ALA A 286 19.06 -12.87 -7.83
CA ALA A 286 19.20 -13.05 -9.28
C ALA A 286 18.23 -14.12 -9.80
N GLY A 287 17.43 -13.79 -10.82
CA GLY A 287 16.45 -14.71 -11.41
C GLY A 287 15.28 -15.12 -10.49
N GLU A 288 15.17 -14.55 -9.28
CA GLU A 288 14.10 -14.90 -8.34
C GLU A 288 12.73 -14.51 -8.90
N ILE A 289 11.77 -15.42 -8.73
CA ILE A 289 10.35 -15.18 -8.96
C ILE A 289 9.66 -15.26 -7.60
N ARG A 290 8.92 -14.21 -7.24
CA ARG A 290 7.99 -14.22 -6.10
C ARG A 290 6.58 -14.04 -6.57
N GLU A 291 5.67 -14.78 -5.96
CA GLU A 291 4.25 -14.77 -6.28
C GLU A 291 3.44 -14.70 -5.00
N TRP A 292 2.40 -13.86 -4.98
CA TRP A 292 1.49 -13.78 -3.86
C TRP A 292 0.11 -13.32 -4.31
N GLU A 293 -0.87 -13.51 -3.45
CA GLU A 293 -2.24 -13.04 -3.66
C GLU A 293 -2.62 -12.11 -2.50
N LEU A 294 -3.19 -10.95 -2.82
CA LEU A 294 -3.80 -10.06 -1.85
C LEU A 294 -5.26 -9.86 -2.26
N SER A 295 -6.18 -9.91 -1.30
CA SER A 295 -7.59 -9.72 -1.57
C SER A 295 -8.22 -8.67 -0.67
N TYR A 296 -9.24 -7.99 -1.20
CA TYR A 296 -10.10 -7.05 -0.48
C TYR A 296 -11.56 -7.55 -0.60
N SER A 297 -12.19 -7.95 0.50
CA SER A 297 -13.60 -8.33 0.54
C SER A 297 -14.44 -7.18 1.11
N LEU A 298 -15.52 -6.80 0.43
CA LEU A 298 -16.41 -5.68 0.78
C LEU A 298 -17.77 -6.19 1.25
N LYS A 299 -17.93 -6.40 2.55
CA LYS A 299 -19.16 -6.93 3.17
C LYS A 299 -20.03 -5.81 3.70
N VAL A 300 -21.34 -6.05 3.70
CA VAL A 300 -22.39 -5.18 4.26
C VAL A 300 -22.88 -5.77 5.57
#